data_AF-A0A958ICW1-F1
#
_entry.id   AF-A0A958ICW1-F1
#
_cell.length_a   1.000
_cell.length_b   1.000
_cell.length_c   1.000
_cell.angle_alpha   90.00
_cell.angle_beta   90.00
_cell.angle_gamma   90.00
#
_symmetry.space_group_name_H-M   'P 1'
#
loop_
_entity.id
_entity.type
_entity.pdbx_description
1 polymer ?
#
loop_
_entity_poly.entity_id
_entity_poly.type
_entity_poly.pdbx_seq_one_letter_code
_entity_poly.pdbx_strand_id
1 'polypeptide(L)'
;MQHILKNLVTLTGASQQDFRLLKDAAPYLFDWTPVIAKQYYDILFSNLPKDAAPSAEERRKLERELDGWMKKIITNNMDNEFWREQWKRGLVHIKAKTSIHMVLGMISRIQLLFLYICVNEFELKQARKVYGAFKRVTDLVAGIFAESYFENYLGAVGTATGVSKKLLEREIFVEVDKMIGQVRGELEKES
;
A
#
# COMPACT_ATOMS: atom_id res chain seq x y z
N MET A 1 -2.02 -15.85 -1.48
CA MET A 1 -1.45 -15.05 -0.39
C MET A 1 -0.10 -15.57 0.12
N GLN A 2 0.05 -16.81 0.62
CA GLN A 2 1.35 -17.26 1.18
C GLN A 2 2.54 -17.19 0.21
N HIS A 3 2.37 -17.61 -1.04
CA HIS A 3 3.44 -17.52 -2.06
C HIS A 3 3.76 -16.06 -2.42
N ILE A 4 2.73 -15.20 -2.51
CA ILE A 4 2.85 -13.76 -2.77
C ILE A 4 3.69 -13.11 -1.66
N LEU A 5 3.30 -13.36 -0.41
CA LEU A 5 4.00 -12.83 0.75
C LEU A 5 5.46 -13.29 0.78
N LYS A 6 5.73 -14.58 0.52
CA LYS A 6 7.10 -15.10 0.45
C LYS A 6 7.95 -14.36 -0.60
N ASN A 7 7.40 -14.12 -1.79
CA ASN A 7 8.09 -13.41 -2.86
C ASN A 7 8.35 -11.95 -2.47
N LEU A 8 7.32 -11.24 -1.99
CA LEU A 8 7.45 -9.85 -1.57
C LEU A 8 8.48 -9.69 -0.44
N VAL A 9 8.47 -10.59 0.56
CA VAL A 9 9.45 -10.61 1.65
C VAL A 9 10.86 -10.78 1.12
N THR A 10 11.05 -11.72 0.20
CA THR A 10 12.35 -12.00 -0.41
C THR A 10 12.87 -10.78 -1.18
N LEU A 11 12.02 -10.15 -2.01
CA LEU A 11 12.41 -9.05 -2.88
C LEU A 11 12.65 -7.73 -2.14
N THR A 12 11.88 -7.46 -1.09
CA THR A 12 12.03 -6.24 -0.28
C THR A 12 13.15 -6.35 0.76
N GLY A 13 13.62 -7.57 1.05
CA GLY A 13 14.55 -7.83 2.15
C GLY A 13 13.93 -7.58 3.53
N ALA A 14 12.60 -7.51 3.62
CA ALA A 14 11.90 -7.29 4.87
C ALA A 14 12.06 -8.49 5.80
N SER A 15 12.15 -8.23 7.09
CA SER A 15 12.37 -9.26 8.11
C SER A 15 11.71 -8.91 9.44
N GLN A 16 11.66 -9.88 10.35
CA GLN A 16 11.21 -9.63 11.72
C GLN A 16 12.05 -8.56 12.44
N GLN A 17 13.29 -8.30 12.00
CA GLN A 17 14.11 -7.22 12.55
C GLN A 17 13.51 -5.84 12.26
N ASP A 18 12.85 -5.66 11.11
CA ASP A 18 12.21 -4.39 10.78
C ASP A 18 11.08 -4.06 11.75
N PHE A 19 10.23 -5.04 12.03
CA PHE A 19 9.15 -4.91 13.03
C PHE A 19 9.70 -4.64 14.43
N ARG A 20 10.79 -5.29 14.84
CA ARG A 20 11.45 -5.00 16.12
C ARG A 20 11.97 -3.56 16.18
N LEU A 21 12.66 -3.10 15.14
CA LEU A 21 13.16 -1.73 15.08
C LEU A 21 12.04 -0.68 15.18
N LEU A 22 10.91 -0.92 14.51
CA LEU A 22 9.75 -0.05 14.61
C LEU A 22 9.13 -0.07 16.00
N LYS A 23 9.00 -1.26 16.59
CA LYS A 23 8.44 -1.43 17.94
C LYS A 23 9.31 -0.78 19.01
N ASP A 24 10.64 -0.90 18.91
CA ASP A 24 11.59 -0.27 19.84
C ASP A 24 11.54 1.26 19.74
N ALA A 25 11.30 1.80 18.53
CA ALA A 25 11.14 3.23 18.30
C ALA A 25 9.71 3.75 18.61
N ALA A 26 8.75 2.87 18.90
CA ALA A 26 7.32 3.20 19.01
C ALA A 26 6.99 4.40 19.91
N PRO A 27 7.64 4.60 21.09
CA PRO A 27 7.37 5.76 21.94
C PRO A 27 7.53 7.10 21.22
N TYR A 28 8.49 7.20 20.29
CA TYR A 28 8.70 8.41 19.48
C TYR A 28 7.75 8.45 18.28
N LEU A 29 7.54 7.30 17.63
CA LEU A 29 6.76 7.24 16.40
C LEU A 29 5.26 7.54 16.60
N PHE A 30 4.73 7.30 17.80
CA PHE A 30 3.31 7.50 18.11
C PHE A 30 2.87 8.96 18.06
N ASP A 31 3.77 9.90 18.36
CA ASP A 31 3.46 11.33 18.25
C ASP A 31 3.41 11.77 16.77
N TRP A 32 4.06 11.02 15.89
CA TRP A 32 4.12 11.34 14.46
C TRP A 32 2.91 10.81 13.69
N THR A 33 2.33 9.70 14.14
CA THR A 33 1.22 9.05 13.44
C THR A 33 -0.01 9.95 13.24
N PRO A 34 -0.50 10.73 14.23
CA PRO A 34 -1.61 11.67 14.01
C PRO A 34 -1.23 12.82 13.06
N VAL A 35 0.01 13.30 13.12
CA VAL A 35 0.50 14.38 12.24
C VAL A 35 0.55 13.92 10.79
N ILE A 36 1.09 12.71 10.55
CA ILE A 36 1.12 12.09 9.23
C ILE A 36 -0.30 11.83 8.72
N ALA A 37 -1.20 11.34 9.58
CA ALA A 37 -2.58 11.08 9.19
C ALA A 37 -3.32 12.36 8.76
N LYS A 38 -3.13 13.47 9.48
CA LYS A 38 -3.69 14.76 9.09
C LYS A 38 -3.15 15.21 7.72
N GLN A 39 -1.83 15.18 7.53
CA GLN A 39 -1.19 15.61 6.28
C GLN A 39 -1.59 14.73 5.09
N TYR A 40 -1.74 13.42 5.32
CA TYR A 40 -2.27 12.48 4.33
C TYR A 40 -3.62 12.96 3.79
N TYR A 41 -4.56 13.28 4.68
CA TYR A 41 -5.91 13.68 4.27
C TYR A 41 -5.98 15.11 3.74
N ASP A 42 -5.10 16.02 4.22
CA ASP A 42 -4.94 17.35 3.60
C ASP A 42 -4.53 17.21 2.12
N ILE A 43 -3.60 16.31 1.81
CA ILE A 43 -3.15 16.06 0.44
C ILE A 43 -4.24 15.36 -0.37
N LEU A 44 -4.86 14.33 0.18
CA LEU A 44 -5.90 13.60 -0.55
C LEU A 44 -7.06 14.53 -0.92
N PHE A 45 -7.61 15.27 0.05
CA PHE A 45 -8.80 16.10 -0.18
C PHE A 45 -8.53 17.40 -0.94
N SER A 46 -7.30 17.91 -0.94
CA SER A 46 -6.94 19.04 -1.81
C SER A 46 -6.88 18.68 -3.29
N ASN A 47 -6.79 17.38 -3.62
CA ASN A 47 -6.73 16.88 -5.00
C ASN A 47 -8.02 16.17 -5.44
N LEU A 48 -9.07 16.15 -4.60
CA LEU A 48 -10.38 15.66 -4.98
C LEU A 48 -11.29 16.80 -5.47
N PRO A 49 -12.29 16.49 -6.31
CA PRO A 49 -13.39 17.42 -6.60
C PRO A 49 -14.04 17.96 -5.31
N LYS A 50 -14.45 19.23 -5.30
CA LYS A 50 -14.96 19.91 -4.09
C LYS A 50 -16.22 19.26 -3.50
N ASP A 51 -17.02 18.63 -4.35
CA ASP A 51 -18.22 17.86 -3.99
C ASP A 51 -17.92 16.48 -3.39
N ALA A 52 -16.68 16.01 -3.50
CA ALA A 52 -16.21 14.76 -2.91
C ALA A 52 -15.54 14.96 -1.52
N ALA A 53 -15.53 16.18 -0.99
CA ALA A 53 -14.96 16.46 0.33
C ALA A 53 -15.84 15.88 1.45
N PRO A 54 -15.28 15.12 2.41
CA PRO A 54 -16.05 14.59 3.53
C PRO A 54 -16.47 15.71 4.49
N SER A 55 -17.50 15.45 5.28
CA SER A 55 -17.82 16.27 6.45
C SER A 55 -16.66 16.26 7.46
N ALA A 56 -16.65 17.25 8.36
CA ALA A 56 -15.61 17.33 9.39
C ALA A 56 -15.56 16.09 10.31
N GLU A 57 -16.71 15.45 10.59
CA GLU A 57 -16.73 14.24 11.42
C GLU A 57 -16.22 13.01 10.67
N GLU A 58 -16.62 12.85 9.40
CA GLU A 58 -16.09 11.78 8.55
C GLU A 58 -14.58 11.90 8.39
N ARG A 59 -14.08 13.12 8.16
CA ARG A 59 -12.65 13.39 8.11
C ARG A 59 -11.94 12.97 9.40
N ARG A 60 -12.45 13.40 10.56
CA ARG A 60 -11.85 13.01 11.86
C ARG A 60 -11.85 11.50 12.07
N LYS A 61 -12.91 10.82 11.65
CA LYS A 61 -12.98 9.35 11.70
C LYS A 61 -11.89 8.71 10.84
N LEU A 62 -11.75 9.17 9.60
CA LEU A 62 -10.73 8.69 8.66
C LEU A 62 -9.30 8.92 9.18
N GLU A 63 -9.01 10.11 9.72
CA GLU A 63 -7.72 10.43 10.35
C GLU A 63 -7.40 9.48 11.53
N ARG A 64 -8.39 9.20 12.40
CA ARG A 64 -8.24 8.22 13.50
C ARG A 64 -7.99 6.80 13.01
N GLU A 65 -8.66 6.38 11.94
CA GLU A 65 -8.49 5.04 11.36
C GLU A 65 -7.08 4.86 10.76
N LEU A 66 -6.54 5.90 10.12
CA LEU A 66 -5.19 5.89 9.57
C LEU A 66 -4.13 5.94 10.69
N ASP A 67 -4.32 6.78 11.71
CA ASP A 67 -3.49 6.81 12.92
C ASP A 67 -3.41 5.43 13.59
N GLY A 68 -4.56 4.81 13.83
CA GLY A 68 -4.63 3.46 14.41
C GLY A 68 -3.98 2.39 13.52
N TRP A 69 -4.12 2.50 12.20
CA TRP A 69 -3.43 1.60 11.28
C TRP A 69 -1.91 1.78 11.31
N MET A 70 -1.40 3.01 11.32
CA MET A 70 0.04 3.26 11.41
C MET A 70 0.63 2.74 12.73
N LYS A 71 -0.08 2.94 13.85
CA LYS A 71 0.31 2.36 15.14
C LYS A 71 0.38 0.83 15.07
N LYS A 72 -0.56 0.18 14.36
CA LYS A 72 -0.48 -1.27 14.08
C LYS A 72 0.70 -1.66 13.21
N ILE A 73 1.08 -0.88 12.21
CA ILE A 73 2.31 -1.12 11.42
C ILE A 73 3.55 -1.08 12.32
N ILE A 74 3.57 -0.14 13.27
CA ILE A 74 4.71 0.09 14.17
C ILE A 74 4.85 -1.01 15.24
N THR A 75 3.74 -1.50 15.80
CA THR A 75 3.78 -2.37 17.00
C THR A 75 3.63 -3.86 16.75
N ASN A 76 3.10 -4.27 15.60
CA ASN A 76 2.83 -5.69 15.32
C ASN A 76 4.11 -6.49 15.02
N ASN A 77 3.92 -7.80 14.86
CA ASN A 77 4.94 -8.72 14.42
C ASN A 77 4.73 -9.12 12.96
N MET A 78 5.77 -9.73 12.37
CA MET A 78 5.72 -10.28 11.03
C MET A 78 5.02 -11.65 11.03
N ASP A 79 3.71 -11.66 11.25
CA ASP A 79 2.92 -12.89 11.35
C ASP A 79 1.78 -12.95 10.33
N ASN A 80 1.20 -14.15 10.18
CA ASN A 80 0.12 -14.39 9.24
C ASN A 80 -1.16 -13.59 9.55
N GLU A 81 -1.38 -13.23 10.82
CA GLU A 81 -2.56 -12.46 11.22
C GLU A 81 -2.45 -11.01 10.74
N PHE A 82 -1.29 -10.40 10.96
CA PHE A 82 -0.96 -9.08 10.45
C PHE A 82 -1.17 -8.99 8.93
N TRP A 83 -0.65 -9.95 8.17
CA TRP A 83 -0.79 -9.95 6.70
C TRP A 83 -2.23 -10.21 6.23
N ARG A 84 -3.02 -11.01 6.95
CA ARG A 84 -4.46 -11.16 6.68
C ARG A 84 -5.22 -9.85 6.94
N GLU A 85 -4.86 -9.10 7.98
CA GLU A 85 -5.44 -7.77 8.20
C GLU A 85 -5.11 -6.81 7.05
N GLN A 86 -3.87 -6.82 6.53
CA GLN A 86 -3.51 -5.99 5.38
C GLN A 86 -4.28 -6.39 4.13
N TRP A 87 -4.40 -7.69 3.85
CA TRP A 87 -5.23 -8.18 2.75
C TRP A 87 -6.68 -7.67 2.85
N LYS A 88 -7.29 -7.77 4.05
CA LYS A 88 -8.65 -7.28 4.29
C LYS A 88 -8.77 -5.77 4.06
N ARG A 89 -7.76 -4.97 4.44
CA ARG A 89 -7.75 -3.52 4.19
C ARG A 89 -7.71 -3.19 2.70
N GLY A 90 -6.98 -3.96 1.91
CA GLY A 90 -7.05 -3.88 0.44
C GLY A 90 -8.49 -4.01 -0.08
N LEU A 91 -9.26 -4.97 0.44
CA LEU A 91 -10.68 -5.14 0.08
C LEU A 91 -11.56 -3.96 0.49
N VAL A 92 -11.27 -3.32 1.62
CA VAL A 92 -11.98 -2.12 2.07
C VAL A 92 -11.82 -1.00 1.05
N HIS A 93 -10.62 -0.82 0.50
CA HIS A 93 -10.37 0.20 -0.52
C HIS A 93 -11.09 -0.12 -1.86
N ILE A 94 -11.15 -1.40 -2.26
CA ILE A 94 -11.96 -1.83 -3.42
C ILE A 94 -13.44 -1.49 -3.20
N LYS A 95 -13.99 -1.82 -2.02
CA LYS A 95 -15.39 -1.51 -1.67
C LYS A 95 -15.65 0.00 -1.67
N ALA A 96 -14.68 0.79 -1.25
CA ALA A 96 -14.71 2.25 -1.28
C ALA A 96 -14.45 2.84 -2.68
N LYS A 97 -14.32 2.02 -3.73
CA LYS A 97 -14.01 2.44 -5.11
C LYS A 97 -12.73 3.27 -5.23
N THR A 98 -11.79 3.10 -4.31
CA THR A 98 -10.48 3.74 -4.40
C THR A 98 -9.63 2.94 -5.38
N SER A 99 -9.06 3.57 -6.39
CA SER A 99 -8.18 2.89 -7.34
C SER A 99 -6.86 2.47 -6.68
N ILE A 100 -6.26 1.38 -7.13
CA ILE A 100 -4.98 0.91 -6.58
C ILE A 100 -3.86 1.95 -6.73
N HIS A 101 -3.82 2.68 -7.85
CA HIS A 101 -2.79 3.70 -8.07
C HIS A 101 -2.88 4.85 -7.06
N MET A 102 -4.09 5.25 -6.63
CA MET A 102 -4.26 6.26 -5.58
C MET A 102 -3.72 5.73 -4.26
N VAL A 103 -4.04 4.48 -3.91
CA VAL A 103 -3.54 3.86 -2.67
C VAL A 103 -2.00 3.79 -2.66
N LEU A 104 -1.38 3.33 -3.76
CA LEU A 104 0.07 3.25 -3.89
C LEU A 104 0.74 4.63 -3.84
N GLY A 105 0.17 5.63 -4.52
CA GLY A 105 0.66 7.00 -4.47
C GLY A 105 0.60 7.59 -3.05
N MET A 106 -0.47 7.29 -2.31
CA MET A 106 -0.61 7.75 -0.94
C MET A 106 0.28 7.00 0.06
N ILE A 107 0.57 5.71 -0.14
CA ILE A 107 1.60 5.00 0.63
C ILE A 107 2.98 5.65 0.41
N SER A 108 3.34 5.96 -0.84
CA SER A 108 4.57 6.69 -1.15
C SER A 108 4.63 8.04 -0.42
N ARG A 109 3.52 8.77 -0.37
CA ARG A 109 3.44 10.03 0.39
C ARG A 109 3.66 9.82 1.90
N ILE A 110 3.07 8.78 2.50
CA ILE A 110 3.31 8.42 3.91
C ILE A 110 4.80 8.14 4.15
N GLN A 111 5.44 7.37 3.27
CA GLN A 111 6.87 7.07 3.37
C GLN A 111 7.73 8.34 3.33
N LEU A 112 7.40 9.28 2.46
CA LEU A 112 8.13 10.55 2.36
C LEU A 112 7.96 11.42 3.61
N LEU A 113 6.73 11.53 4.12
CA LEU A 113 6.46 12.27 5.36
C LEU A 113 7.21 11.64 6.55
N PHE A 114 7.18 10.30 6.64
CA PHE A 114 7.89 9.57 7.68
C PHE A 114 9.40 9.77 7.59
N LEU A 115 9.98 9.74 6.38
CA LEU A 115 11.39 10.05 6.16
C LEU A 115 11.75 11.46 6.66
N TYR A 116 10.95 12.46 6.26
CA TYR A 116 11.18 13.84 6.64
C TYR A 116 11.20 14.02 8.15
N ILE A 117 10.24 13.42 8.86
CA ILE A 117 10.23 13.48 10.33
C ILE A 117 11.44 12.72 10.91
N CYS A 118 11.73 11.51 10.40
CA CYS A 118 12.87 10.71 10.84
C CYS A 118 14.21 11.47 10.79
N VAL A 119 14.50 12.19 9.70
CA VAL A 119 15.79 12.89 9.55
C VAL A 119 15.89 14.17 10.39
N ASN A 120 14.77 14.70 10.86
CA ASN A 120 14.74 15.86 11.75
C ASN A 120 14.76 15.47 13.23
N GLU A 121 14.17 14.34 13.59
CA GLU A 121 14.02 13.90 14.98
C GLU A 121 15.11 12.93 15.45
N PHE A 122 15.79 12.24 14.52
CA PHE A 122 16.83 11.28 14.84
C PHE A 122 18.17 11.62 14.20
N GLU A 123 19.25 11.23 14.89
CA GLU A 123 20.59 11.12 14.31
C GLU A 123 20.55 10.30 13.01
N LEU A 124 21.31 10.72 12.00
CA LEU A 124 21.23 10.17 10.64
C LEU A 124 21.32 8.63 10.59
N LYS A 125 22.17 8.03 11.42
CA LYS A 125 22.31 6.56 11.50
C LYS A 125 21.05 5.89 12.02
N GLN A 126 20.39 6.48 13.01
CA GLN A 126 19.13 5.97 13.56
C GLN A 126 17.98 6.24 12.61
N ALA A 127 17.90 7.44 12.02
CA ALA A 127 16.93 7.80 11.00
C ALA A 127 16.93 6.78 9.84
N ARG A 128 18.11 6.45 9.29
CA ARG A 128 18.27 5.45 8.23
C ARG A 128 17.74 4.06 8.62
N LYS A 129 17.97 3.62 9.86
CA LYS A 129 17.50 2.32 10.35
C LYS A 129 15.98 2.29 10.48
N VAL A 130 15.41 3.28 11.17
CA VAL A 130 13.97 3.34 11.46
C VAL A 130 13.17 3.56 10.17
N TYR A 131 13.59 4.53 9.35
CA TYR A 131 12.97 4.74 8.05
C TYR A 131 13.12 3.52 7.13
N GLY A 132 14.30 2.90 7.07
CA GLY A 132 14.51 1.71 6.24
C GLY A 132 13.58 0.56 6.62
N ALA A 133 13.37 0.33 7.91
CA ALA A 133 12.41 -0.64 8.41
C ALA A 133 10.97 -0.27 8.04
N PHE A 134 10.57 0.99 8.28
CA PHE A 134 9.23 1.48 7.94
C PHE A 134 8.94 1.34 6.45
N LYS A 135 9.91 1.72 5.60
CA LYS A 135 9.81 1.64 4.15
C LYS A 135 9.61 0.20 3.69
N ARG A 136 10.45 -0.75 4.12
CA ARG A 136 10.32 -2.16 3.74
C ARG A 136 8.97 -2.74 4.17
N VAL A 137 8.51 -2.47 5.39
CA VAL A 137 7.21 -2.94 5.87
C VAL A 137 6.07 -2.34 5.05
N THR A 138 6.10 -1.03 4.76
CA THR A 138 5.05 -0.39 3.96
C THR A 138 5.09 -0.76 2.48
N ASP A 139 6.26 -1.05 1.91
CA ASP A 139 6.41 -1.62 0.57
C ASP A 139 5.76 -3.02 0.49
N LEU A 140 5.94 -3.85 1.52
CA LEU A 140 5.22 -5.14 1.62
C LEU A 140 3.71 -4.93 1.66
N VAL A 141 3.23 -3.98 2.47
CA VAL A 141 1.79 -3.66 2.55
C VAL A 141 1.27 -3.22 1.18
N ALA A 142 2.01 -2.36 0.48
CA ALA A 142 1.67 -1.88 -0.86
C ALA A 142 1.55 -3.04 -1.86
N GLY A 143 2.50 -3.98 -1.85
CA GLY A 143 2.44 -5.19 -2.67
C GLY A 143 1.23 -6.06 -2.33
N ILE A 144 0.94 -6.28 -1.04
CA ILE A 144 -0.25 -7.02 -0.60
C ILE A 144 -1.54 -6.33 -1.03
N PHE A 145 -1.61 -5.01 -0.98
CA PHE A 145 -2.77 -4.27 -1.48
C PHE A 145 -2.93 -4.46 -2.99
N ALA A 146 -1.88 -4.27 -3.79
CA ALA A 146 -1.95 -4.47 -5.25
C ALA A 146 -2.43 -5.87 -5.63
N GLU A 147 -1.89 -6.88 -4.95
CA GLU A 147 -2.26 -8.28 -5.15
C GLU A 147 -3.70 -8.58 -4.71
N SER A 148 -4.15 -7.94 -3.63
CA SER A 148 -5.55 -8.05 -3.21
C SER A 148 -6.51 -7.48 -4.27
N TYR A 149 -6.14 -6.40 -4.96
CA TYR A 149 -6.95 -5.87 -6.06
C TYR A 149 -7.00 -6.86 -7.21
N PHE A 150 -5.83 -7.32 -7.67
CA PHE A 150 -5.73 -8.24 -8.81
C PHE A 150 -6.50 -9.54 -8.58
N GLU A 151 -6.26 -10.22 -7.45
CA GLU A 151 -6.91 -11.49 -7.14
C GLU A 151 -8.43 -11.37 -6.99
N ASN A 152 -8.93 -10.23 -6.47
CA ASN A 152 -10.37 -10.04 -6.32
C ASN A 152 -11.06 -9.69 -7.63
N TYR A 153 -10.45 -8.89 -8.50
CA TYR A 153 -10.99 -8.66 -9.84
C TYR A 153 -11.03 -9.95 -10.64
N LEU A 154 -9.94 -10.71 -10.65
CA LEU A 154 -9.87 -11.97 -11.37
C LEU A 154 -10.88 -13.00 -10.83
N GLY A 155 -11.01 -13.09 -9.50
CA GLY A 155 -12.00 -13.94 -8.84
C GLY A 155 -13.46 -13.52 -9.13
N ALA A 156 -13.75 -12.22 -9.15
CA ALA A 156 -15.07 -11.69 -9.48
C ALA A 156 -15.45 -11.99 -10.94
N VAL A 157 -14.52 -11.79 -11.88
CA VAL A 157 -14.74 -12.11 -13.31
C VAL A 157 -14.95 -13.61 -13.49
N GLY A 158 -14.13 -14.46 -12.88
CA GLY A 158 -14.30 -15.92 -12.95
C GLY A 158 -15.64 -16.37 -12.38
N THR A 159 -16.07 -15.78 -11.27
CA THR A 159 -17.38 -16.07 -10.66
C THR A 159 -18.53 -15.63 -11.56
N ALA A 160 -18.45 -14.44 -12.15
CA ALA A 160 -19.51 -13.88 -13.00
C ALA A 160 -19.65 -14.62 -14.34
N THR A 161 -18.55 -15.16 -14.87
CA THR A 161 -18.50 -15.79 -16.20
C THR A 161 -18.52 -17.32 -16.17
N GLY A 162 -18.28 -17.92 -14.99
CA GLY A 162 -18.03 -19.36 -14.85
C GLY A 162 -16.67 -19.82 -15.40
N VAL A 163 -15.83 -18.89 -15.84
CA VAL A 163 -14.51 -19.22 -16.42
C VAL A 163 -13.50 -19.49 -15.31
N SER A 164 -12.72 -20.56 -15.47
CA SER A 164 -11.66 -20.90 -14.52
C SER A 164 -10.56 -19.83 -14.47
N LYS A 165 -9.99 -19.58 -13.28
CA LYS A 165 -8.89 -18.62 -13.09
C LYS A 165 -7.73 -18.84 -14.08
N LYS A 166 -7.32 -20.09 -14.28
CA LYS A 166 -6.23 -20.46 -15.18
C LYS A 166 -6.51 -20.08 -16.65
N LEU A 167 -7.77 -20.18 -17.09
CA LEU A 167 -8.14 -19.75 -18.44
C LEU A 167 -8.12 -18.23 -18.54
N LEU A 168 -8.66 -17.51 -17.54
CA LEU A 168 -8.57 -16.04 -17.51
C LEU A 168 -7.13 -15.54 -17.54
N GLU A 169 -6.23 -16.16 -16.76
CA GLU A 169 -4.80 -15.83 -16.79
C GLU A 169 -4.20 -16.04 -18.18
N ARG A 170 -4.55 -17.13 -18.87
CA ARG A 170 -4.10 -17.38 -20.25
C ARG A 170 -4.61 -16.33 -21.23
N GLU A 171 -5.89 -15.94 -21.14
CA GLU A 171 -6.46 -14.90 -21.99
C GLU A 171 -5.79 -13.55 -21.75
N ILE A 172 -5.45 -13.23 -20.49
CA ILE A 172 -4.66 -12.04 -20.16
C ILE A 172 -3.31 -12.05 -20.88
N PHE A 173 -2.59 -13.18 -20.88
CA PHE A 173 -1.30 -13.28 -21.59
C PHE A 173 -1.44 -13.01 -23.09
N VAL A 174 -2.44 -13.62 -23.75
CA VAL A 174 -2.68 -13.42 -25.18
C VAL A 174 -2.99 -11.96 -25.48
N GLU A 175 -3.77 -11.29 -24.63
CA GLU A 175 -4.11 -9.89 -24.82
C GLU A 175 -2.92 -8.95 -24.57
N VAL A 176 -2.09 -9.25 -23.55
CA VAL A 176 -0.85 -8.51 -23.29
C VAL A 176 0.12 -8.59 -24.47
N ASP A 177 0.28 -9.76 -25.10
CA ASP A 177 1.15 -9.90 -26.27
C ASP A 177 0.70 -9.01 -27.44
N LYS A 178 -0.63 -8.89 -27.66
CA LYS A 178 -1.18 -7.97 -28.66
C LYS A 178 -0.89 -6.52 -28.32
N MET A 179 -1.12 -6.11 -27.07
CA MET A 179 -0.85 -4.74 -26.61
C MET A 179 0.62 -4.37 -26.78
N ILE A 180 1.54 -5.28 -26.44
CA ILE A 180 2.99 -5.07 -26.66
C ILE A 180 3.29 -4.88 -28.16
N GLY A 181 2.69 -5.68 -29.03
CA GLY A 181 2.84 -5.53 -30.47
C GLY A 181 2.37 -4.18 -31.00
N GLN A 182 1.24 -3.68 -30.49
CA GLN A 182 0.70 -2.36 -30.83
C GLN A 182 1.65 -1.22 -30.43
N VAL A 183 2.12 -1.22 -29.18
CA VAL A 183 3.04 -0.19 -28.67
C VAL A 183 4.34 -0.17 -29.46
N ARG A 184 4.90 -1.33 -29.83
CA ARG A 184 6.10 -1.40 -30.68
C ARG A 184 5.87 -0.78 -32.06
N GLY A 185 4.75 -1.11 -32.70
CA GLY A 185 4.41 -0.55 -34.00
C GLY A 185 4.11 0.96 -33.99
N GLU A 186 3.71 1.52 -32.85
CA GLU A 186 3.57 2.97 -32.66
C GLU A 186 4.94 3.64 -32.54
N LEU A 187 5.84 3.09 -31.71
CA LEU A 187 7.19 3.62 -31.52
C LEU A 187 8.04 3.61 -32.81
N GLU A 188 7.89 2.58 -33.65
CA GLU A 188 8.58 2.48 -34.94
C GLU A 188 8.07 3.48 -36.00
N LYS A 189 6.84 4.01 -35.85
CA LYS A 189 6.30 5.06 -36.73
C LYS A 189 6.73 6.46 -36.32
N GLU A 190 7.15 6.63 -35.08
CA GLU A 190 7.62 7.90 -34.51
C GLU A 190 9.15 8.08 -34.64
N SER A 191 9.87 7.04 -35.06
CA SER A 191 11.33 7.04 -35.34
C SER A 191 11.66 7.25 -36.81
#